data_AF-X0T7M1-F1
#
_entry.id   AF-X0T7M1-F1
#
_cell.length_a   1.000
_cell.length_b   1.000
_cell.length_c   1.000
_cell.angle_alpha   90.00
_cell.angle_beta   90.00
_cell.angle_gamma   90.00
#
_symmetry.space_group_name_H-M   'P 1'
#
loop_
_entity.id
_entity.type
_entity.pdbx_description
1 polymer ?
#
loop_
_entity_poly.entity_id
_entity_poly.type
_entity_poly.pdbx_seq_one_letter_code
_entity_poly.pdbx_strand_id
1 'polypeptide(L)'
;SAAEQMFVAFGRTSRSSVIYEVLDYGCAVTDARARMIAQANGIPAFIGVLTDAVKEVINKFGLDGIGEGDVVILNDPYMGGATHQNDVVLVMPVFYEGHPIMFAASKGHWNDIGGKDPGSWSPDATEIYQEGLQFPAVKLFKNGKEVQGIVDILTRNIRIPEMILGDMRAQAASLQVAANRITQICDKYGLDTVLESIEIYLEQGKQEALEELKGLPKGEFTAQEYIDDDGLGGDPVLVKVKVTITDDEFIVDYTGTGKTCRGPINAPLSVVIST
;
A
#
# COMPACT_ATOMS: atom_id res chain seq x y z
N SER A 1 -9.80 11.31 11.46
CA SER A 1 -10.49 10.92 10.21
C SER A 1 -10.89 9.44 10.31
N ALA A 2 -11.57 8.86 9.30
CA ALA A 2 -11.77 7.40 9.23
C ALA A 2 -10.43 6.66 9.12
N ALA A 3 -9.48 7.18 8.33
CA ALA A 3 -8.12 6.66 8.22
C ALA A 3 -7.38 6.64 9.57
N GLU A 4 -7.50 7.70 10.38
CA GLU A 4 -6.87 7.75 11.71
C GLU A 4 -7.44 6.70 12.68
N GLN A 5 -8.75 6.49 12.66
CA GLN A 5 -9.37 5.46 13.50
C GLN A 5 -8.96 4.05 13.06
N MET A 6 -8.82 3.83 11.76
CA MET A 6 -8.25 2.61 11.18
C MET A 6 -6.82 2.38 11.68
N PHE A 7 -5.96 3.39 11.59
CA PHE A 7 -4.58 3.32 12.02
C PHE A 7 -4.46 2.96 13.51
N VAL A 8 -5.17 3.69 14.38
CA VAL A 8 -5.18 3.43 15.83
C VAL A 8 -5.73 2.04 16.15
N ALA A 9 -6.77 1.59 15.46
CA ALA A 9 -7.34 0.26 15.66
C ALA A 9 -6.35 -0.84 15.25
N PHE A 10 -5.67 -0.69 14.11
CA PHE A 10 -4.71 -1.66 13.62
C PHE A 10 -3.54 -1.80 14.60
N GLY A 11 -2.88 -0.70 14.96
CA GLY A 11 -1.76 -0.72 15.91
C GLY A 11 -2.12 -1.38 17.24
N ARG A 12 -3.25 -0.99 17.85
CA ARG A 12 -3.66 -1.49 19.18
C ARG A 12 -4.11 -2.95 19.21
N THR A 13 -4.48 -3.53 18.08
CA THR A 13 -5.00 -4.91 18.01
C THR A 13 -4.04 -5.89 17.37
N SER A 14 -2.94 -5.39 16.79
CA SER A 14 -1.84 -6.20 16.26
C SER A 14 -1.10 -6.99 17.34
N ARG A 15 -0.35 -8.00 16.90
CA ARG A 15 0.41 -8.96 17.71
C ARG A 15 1.92 -8.77 17.56
N SER A 16 2.40 -8.25 16.44
CA SER A 16 3.83 -8.03 16.22
C SER A 16 4.27 -6.63 16.67
N SER A 17 5.45 -6.56 17.31
CA SER A 17 6.05 -5.29 17.73
C SER A 17 6.40 -4.40 16.54
N VAL A 18 6.62 -4.98 15.36
CA VAL A 18 6.83 -4.22 14.12
C VAL A 18 5.60 -3.35 13.80
N ILE A 19 4.39 -3.83 14.11
CA ILE A 19 3.18 -3.04 13.93
C ILE A 19 2.89 -2.17 15.16
N TYR A 20 2.73 -2.73 16.38
CA TYR A 20 2.25 -1.91 17.51
C TYR A 20 3.29 -0.97 18.13
N GLU A 21 4.59 -1.24 17.98
CA GLU A 21 5.67 -0.46 18.60
C GLU A 21 6.43 0.39 17.57
N VAL A 22 6.87 -0.24 16.48
CA VAL A 22 7.65 0.42 15.41
C VAL A 22 6.75 1.25 14.48
N LEU A 23 5.47 0.90 14.41
CA LEU A 23 4.47 1.52 13.53
C LEU A 23 4.79 1.37 12.03
N ASP A 24 5.30 0.20 11.65
CA ASP A 24 5.64 -0.15 10.27
C ASP A 24 4.39 -0.57 9.46
N TYR A 25 3.44 0.36 9.37
CA TYR A 25 2.17 0.18 8.65
C TYR A 25 1.61 1.51 8.15
N GLY A 26 0.71 1.43 7.17
CA GLY A 26 0.08 2.58 6.54
C GLY A 26 -1.42 2.35 6.32
N CYS A 27 -2.21 3.42 6.39
CA CYS A 27 -3.66 3.38 6.31
C CYS A 27 -4.17 4.50 5.42
N ALA A 28 -4.99 4.17 4.42
CA ALA A 28 -5.59 5.14 3.52
C ALA A 28 -7.05 4.80 3.18
N VAL A 29 -7.81 5.83 2.86
CA VAL A 29 -9.13 5.72 2.24
C VAL A 29 -9.02 6.32 0.85
N THR A 30 -9.63 5.64 -0.12
CA THR A 30 -9.74 6.11 -1.50
C THR A 30 -11.20 6.21 -1.91
N ASP A 31 -11.50 7.04 -2.91
CA ASP A 31 -12.81 7.02 -3.56
C ASP A 31 -13.00 5.77 -4.45
N ALA A 32 -14.17 5.63 -5.07
CA ALA A 32 -14.45 4.53 -6.00
C ALA A 32 -13.55 4.52 -7.27
N ARG A 33 -12.81 5.61 -7.53
CA ARG A 33 -11.83 5.74 -8.63
C ARG A 33 -10.39 5.49 -8.17
N ALA A 34 -10.22 4.97 -6.96
CA ALA A 34 -8.92 4.76 -6.33
C ALA A 34 -8.07 6.05 -6.25
N ARG A 35 -8.68 7.21 -6.03
CA ARG A 35 -7.98 8.45 -5.68
C ARG A 35 -7.91 8.54 -4.16
N MET A 36 -6.73 8.77 -3.60
CA MET A 36 -6.56 8.90 -2.15
C MET A 36 -7.27 10.14 -1.62
N ILE A 37 -8.19 9.95 -0.67
CA ILE A 37 -8.98 11.04 -0.07
C ILE A 37 -8.57 11.33 1.38
N ALA A 38 -8.01 10.34 2.07
CA ALA A 38 -7.52 10.50 3.43
C ALA A 38 -6.45 9.45 3.73
N GLN A 39 -5.47 9.84 4.53
CA GLN A 39 -4.44 8.95 5.08
C GLN A 39 -4.31 9.19 6.59
N ALA A 40 -3.73 8.21 7.29
CA ALA A 40 -3.20 8.41 8.63
C ALA A 40 -1.69 8.66 8.57
N ASN A 41 -1.12 9.23 9.63
CA ASN A 41 0.33 9.40 9.72
C ASN A 41 1.02 8.03 9.80
N GLY A 42 1.77 7.69 8.75
CA GLY A 42 2.57 6.48 8.64
C GLY A 42 3.75 6.72 7.70
N ILE A 43 4.44 5.66 7.29
CA ILE A 43 5.60 5.76 6.40
C ILE A 43 5.13 6.25 5.01
N PRO A 44 5.64 7.36 4.46
CA PRO A 44 5.17 7.91 3.19
C PRO A 44 5.20 6.91 2.03
N ALA A 45 6.29 6.14 1.89
CA ALA A 45 6.43 5.08 0.89
C ALA A 45 5.39 3.96 1.03
N PHE A 46 4.78 3.81 2.20
CA PHE A 46 3.72 2.83 2.45
C PHE A 46 2.37 3.35 1.99
N ILE A 47 2.15 4.65 2.13
CA ILE A 47 0.87 5.25 1.83
C ILE A 47 0.73 5.48 0.33
N GLY A 48 1.80 5.93 -0.34
CA GLY A 48 1.78 6.19 -1.79
C GLY A 48 1.34 4.97 -2.61
N VAL A 49 1.75 3.77 -2.22
CA VAL A 49 1.44 2.51 -2.92
C VAL A 49 0.00 2.03 -2.72
N LEU A 50 -0.71 2.47 -1.67
CA LEU A 50 -2.08 1.99 -1.37
C LEU A 50 -3.08 2.34 -2.47
N THR A 51 -2.86 3.45 -3.16
CA THR A 51 -3.65 3.88 -4.31
C THR A 51 -3.56 2.86 -5.45
N ASP A 52 -2.35 2.38 -5.75
CA ASP A 52 -2.11 1.37 -6.79
C ASP A 52 -2.67 0.01 -6.38
N ALA A 53 -2.62 -0.33 -5.08
CA ALA A 53 -3.26 -1.54 -4.57
C ALA A 53 -4.77 -1.55 -4.84
N VAL A 54 -5.46 -0.44 -4.58
CA VAL A 54 -6.89 -0.33 -4.84
C VAL A 54 -7.18 -0.38 -6.34
N LYS A 55 -6.37 0.29 -7.17
CA LYS A 55 -6.49 0.19 -8.64
C LYS A 55 -6.39 -1.26 -9.11
N GLU A 56 -5.43 -2.04 -8.59
CA GLU A 56 -5.26 -3.44 -8.98
C GLU A 56 -6.47 -4.29 -8.58
N VAL A 57 -7.03 -4.07 -7.39
CA VAL A 57 -8.26 -4.73 -6.97
C VAL A 57 -9.43 -4.38 -7.90
N ILE A 58 -9.59 -3.11 -8.27
CA ILE A 58 -10.62 -2.67 -9.22
C ILE A 58 -10.38 -3.26 -10.61
N ASN A 59 -9.15 -3.28 -11.10
CA ASN A 59 -8.80 -3.84 -12.41
C ASN A 59 -9.13 -5.33 -12.48
N LYS A 60 -8.84 -6.07 -11.41
CA LYS A 60 -9.01 -7.52 -11.36
C LYS A 60 -10.47 -7.94 -11.21
N PHE A 61 -11.23 -7.29 -10.33
CA PHE A 61 -12.58 -7.72 -9.98
C PHE A 61 -13.67 -6.84 -10.61
N GLY A 62 -13.37 -5.60 -10.98
CA GLY A 62 -14.37 -4.58 -11.21
C GLY A 62 -15.11 -4.20 -9.93
N LEU A 63 -15.90 -3.12 -9.97
CA LEU A 63 -16.74 -2.73 -8.85
C LEU A 63 -17.85 -3.76 -8.58
N ASP A 64 -18.31 -4.49 -9.61
CA ASP A 64 -19.36 -5.52 -9.48
C ASP A 64 -18.83 -6.88 -9.01
N GLY A 65 -17.52 -7.13 -9.07
CA GLY A 65 -16.91 -8.40 -8.67
C GLY A 65 -16.44 -8.44 -7.21
N ILE A 66 -16.56 -7.33 -6.49
CA ILE A 66 -16.20 -7.22 -5.07
C ILE A 66 -17.43 -6.82 -4.24
N GLY A 67 -17.77 -7.64 -3.24
CA GLY A 67 -18.98 -7.48 -2.45
C GLY A 67 -18.75 -6.83 -1.09
N GLU A 68 -19.84 -6.42 -0.44
CA GLU A 68 -19.80 -5.94 0.93
C GLU A 68 -19.24 -7.03 1.88
N GLY A 69 -18.27 -6.64 2.70
CA GLY A 69 -17.56 -7.55 3.61
C GLY A 69 -16.52 -8.45 2.94
N ASP A 70 -16.27 -8.31 1.64
CA ASP A 70 -15.09 -8.91 1.01
C ASP A 70 -13.82 -8.13 1.42
N VAL A 71 -12.72 -8.83 1.69
CA VAL A 71 -11.40 -8.22 1.89
C VAL A 71 -10.42 -8.90 0.95
N VAL A 72 -9.68 -8.12 0.19
CA VAL A 72 -8.69 -8.59 -0.78
C VAL A 72 -7.29 -8.42 -0.21
N ILE A 73 -6.47 -9.47 -0.29
CA ILE A 73 -5.06 -9.48 0.09
C ILE A 73 -4.17 -9.42 -1.15
N LEU A 74 -3.14 -8.59 -1.09
CA LEU A 74 -2.08 -8.51 -2.09
C LEU A 74 -0.74 -8.11 -1.47
N ASN A 75 0.35 -8.61 -2.04
CA ASN A 75 1.71 -8.21 -1.65
C ASN A 75 2.72 -8.30 -2.80
N ASP A 76 2.26 -8.50 -4.05
CA ASP A 76 3.13 -8.60 -5.21
C ASP A 76 3.64 -7.19 -5.58
N PRO A 77 4.93 -6.88 -5.43
CA PRO A 77 5.47 -5.55 -5.69
C PRO A 77 5.36 -5.12 -7.16
N TYR A 78 5.17 -6.07 -8.09
CA TYR A 78 5.05 -5.81 -9.53
C TYR A 78 3.61 -5.62 -9.99
N MET A 79 2.63 -5.94 -9.14
CA MET A 79 1.20 -5.66 -9.38
C MET A 79 0.72 -4.39 -8.65
N GLY A 80 1.62 -3.69 -7.96
CA GLY A 80 1.32 -2.48 -7.19
C GLY A 80 0.85 -2.77 -5.77
N GLY A 81 1.01 -1.79 -4.88
CA GLY A 81 0.56 -1.88 -3.49
C GLY A 81 1.60 -2.34 -2.47
N ALA A 82 2.59 -3.13 -2.88
CA ALA A 82 3.64 -3.60 -1.99
C ALA A 82 5.01 -3.03 -2.37
N THR A 83 5.83 -2.77 -1.37
CA THR A 83 7.24 -2.35 -1.53
C THR A 83 8.20 -3.54 -1.51
N HIS A 84 7.79 -4.64 -0.87
CA HIS A 84 8.36 -5.99 -0.89
C HIS A 84 7.30 -6.95 -0.31
N GLN A 85 7.55 -8.27 -0.33
CA GLN A 85 6.55 -9.31 -0.04
C GLN A 85 6.02 -9.26 1.39
N ASN A 86 6.83 -8.82 2.34
CA ASN A 86 6.41 -8.71 3.73
C ASN A 86 5.45 -7.55 3.97
N ASP A 87 5.36 -6.60 3.05
CA ASP A 87 4.45 -5.47 3.16
C ASP A 87 3.09 -5.83 2.54
N VAL A 88 2.27 -6.51 3.34
CA VAL A 88 1.00 -7.06 2.92
C VAL A 88 -0.10 -6.01 2.97
N VAL A 89 -0.77 -5.81 1.85
CA VAL A 89 -1.91 -4.90 1.73
C VAL A 89 -3.21 -5.66 1.84
N LEU A 90 -4.13 -5.10 2.62
CA LEU A 90 -5.54 -5.48 2.62
C LEU A 90 -6.40 -4.32 2.11
N VAL A 91 -7.29 -4.61 1.17
CA VAL A 91 -8.26 -3.67 0.59
C VAL A 91 -9.67 -4.17 0.85
N MET A 92 -10.55 -3.29 1.31
CA MET A 92 -11.96 -3.58 1.55
C MET A 92 -12.83 -2.49 0.90
N PRO A 93 -13.83 -2.85 0.08
CA PRO A 93 -14.79 -1.90 -0.44
C PRO A 93 -15.69 -1.41 0.70
N VAL A 94 -16.02 -0.13 0.67
CA VAL A 94 -16.96 0.50 1.59
C VAL A 94 -18.27 0.68 0.86
N PHE A 95 -19.30 -0.01 1.35
CA PHE A 95 -20.64 0.03 0.76
C PHE A 95 -21.52 1.07 1.44
N TYR A 96 -22.37 1.72 0.65
CA TYR A 96 -23.46 2.57 1.11
C TYR A 96 -24.69 2.31 0.23
N GLU A 97 -25.83 2.01 0.83
CA GLU A 97 -27.09 1.69 0.12
C GLU A 97 -26.90 0.67 -1.02
N GLY A 98 -26.11 -0.38 -0.78
CA GLY A 98 -25.87 -1.47 -1.72
C GLY A 98 -24.84 -1.20 -2.82
N HIS A 99 -24.17 -0.04 -2.81
CA HIS A 99 -23.17 0.33 -3.81
C HIS A 99 -21.79 0.55 -3.20
N PRO A 100 -20.70 0.10 -3.84
CA PRO A 100 -19.34 0.44 -3.41
C PRO A 100 -19.05 1.91 -3.72
N ILE A 101 -18.85 2.71 -2.67
CA ILE A 101 -18.65 4.17 -2.79
C ILE A 101 -17.19 4.59 -2.61
N MET A 102 -16.41 3.79 -1.87
CA MET A 102 -15.04 4.08 -1.46
C MET A 102 -14.30 2.76 -1.18
N PHE A 103 -13.00 2.83 -0.92
CA PHE A 103 -12.21 1.71 -0.41
C PHE A 103 -11.39 2.11 0.81
N ALA A 104 -11.36 1.23 1.81
CA ALA A 104 -10.39 1.28 2.89
C ALA A 104 -9.22 0.36 2.54
N ALA A 105 -8.00 0.87 2.66
CA ALA A 105 -6.79 0.12 2.38
C ALA A 105 -5.78 0.29 3.52
N SER A 106 -5.12 -0.79 3.88
CA SER A 106 -4.02 -0.76 4.84
C SER A 106 -2.90 -1.66 4.40
N LYS A 107 -1.66 -1.26 4.66
CA LYS A 107 -0.46 -2.06 4.48
C LYS A 107 0.16 -2.31 5.85
N GLY A 108 0.53 -3.54 6.15
CA GLY A 108 1.25 -3.88 7.38
C GLY A 108 2.47 -4.71 7.04
N HIS A 109 3.60 -4.39 7.67
CA HIS A 109 4.80 -5.22 7.56
C HIS A 109 4.64 -6.49 8.40
N TRP A 110 4.47 -7.61 7.73
CA TRP A 110 4.37 -8.93 8.36
C TRP A 110 5.77 -9.49 8.56
N ASN A 111 6.08 -9.97 9.76
CA ASN A 111 7.45 -10.41 10.11
C ASN A 111 8.01 -11.58 9.30
N ASP A 112 7.14 -12.40 8.71
CA ASP A 112 7.53 -13.58 7.92
C ASP A 112 6.42 -13.88 6.90
N ILE A 113 6.82 -14.16 5.66
CA ILE A 113 5.91 -14.56 4.58
C ILE A 113 6.35 -15.86 3.89
N GLY A 114 7.18 -16.66 4.59
CA GLY A 114 7.64 -17.95 4.07
C GLY A 114 8.76 -17.86 3.03
N GLY A 115 9.54 -16.76 3.01
CA GLY A 115 10.76 -16.66 2.20
C GLY A 115 11.81 -17.70 2.57
N LYS A 116 12.86 -17.85 1.75
CA LYS A 116 13.97 -18.79 1.91
C LYS A 116 14.56 -18.69 3.32
N ASP A 117 14.83 -17.47 3.77
CA ASP A 117 15.39 -17.21 5.09
C ASP A 117 14.29 -16.78 6.09
N PRO A 118 14.48 -17.04 7.40
CA PRO A 118 13.59 -16.53 8.42
C PRO A 118 13.61 -15.01 8.50
N GLY A 119 12.42 -14.41 8.54
CA GLY A 119 12.25 -12.96 8.70
C GLY A 119 11.75 -12.29 7.43
N SER A 120 12.09 -11.01 7.30
CA SER A 120 11.51 -10.13 6.29
C SER A 120 12.31 -10.03 5.00
N TRP A 121 13.62 -10.25 5.06
CA TRP A 121 14.51 -10.04 3.92
C TRP A 121 15.44 -11.24 3.75
N SER A 122 15.49 -11.79 2.54
CA SER A 122 16.44 -12.85 2.15
C SER A 122 17.57 -12.20 1.34
N PRO A 123 18.71 -11.84 1.95
CA PRO A 123 19.70 -10.93 1.37
C PRO A 123 20.42 -11.47 0.13
N ASP A 124 20.44 -12.79 -0.03
CA ASP A 124 21.04 -13.49 -1.16
C ASP A 124 19.99 -14.07 -2.13
N ALA A 125 18.74 -13.62 -2.05
CA ALA A 125 17.69 -14.03 -2.98
C ALA A 125 18.03 -13.59 -4.41
N THR A 126 17.78 -14.47 -5.37
CA THR A 126 18.06 -14.23 -6.80
C THR A 126 16.81 -14.24 -7.66
N GLU A 127 15.69 -14.61 -7.06
CA GLU A 127 14.38 -14.67 -7.68
C GLU A 127 13.31 -14.43 -6.63
N ILE A 128 12.23 -13.79 -7.04
CA ILE A 128 11.12 -13.39 -6.18
C ILE A 128 10.48 -14.58 -5.42
N TYR A 129 10.57 -15.79 -5.96
CA TYR A 129 10.05 -17.00 -5.32
C TYR A 129 10.82 -17.40 -4.05
N GLN A 130 12.07 -16.93 -3.91
CA GLN A 130 12.87 -17.09 -2.70
C GLN A 130 12.48 -16.06 -1.62
N GLU A 131 11.72 -15.03 -1.96
CA GLU A 131 11.34 -13.95 -1.04
C GLU A 131 10.00 -14.23 -0.33
N GLY A 132 9.29 -15.29 -0.73
CA GLY A 132 8.15 -15.85 0.00
C GLY A 132 6.85 -15.88 -0.80
N LEU A 133 5.73 -16.01 -0.10
CA LEU A 133 4.42 -16.11 -0.73
C LEU A 133 4.04 -14.80 -1.44
N GLN A 134 3.51 -14.95 -2.65
CA GLN A 134 2.95 -13.87 -3.45
C GLN A 134 1.43 -14.00 -3.49
N PHE A 135 0.73 -12.92 -3.12
CA PHE A 135 -0.71 -12.78 -3.18
C PHE A 135 -1.06 -11.86 -4.36
N PRO A 136 -1.52 -12.41 -5.48
CA PRO A 136 -1.80 -11.64 -6.68
C PRO A 136 -3.22 -11.05 -6.62
N ALA A 137 -3.57 -10.30 -5.56
CA ALA A 137 -4.93 -9.80 -5.28
C ALA A 137 -6.00 -10.91 -5.21
N VAL A 138 -6.09 -11.61 -4.07
CA VAL A 138 -7.08 -12.68 -3.85
C VAL A 138 -8.00 -12.34 -2.68
N LYS A 139 -9.24 -12.85 -2.70
CA LYS A 139 -10.17 -12.64 -1.57
C LYS A 139 -9.68 -13.39 -0.35
N LEU A 140 -9.33 -12.67 0.70
CA LEU A 140 -9.00 -13.18 2.03
C LEU A 140 -10.26 -13.36 2.88
N PHE A 141 -11.22 -12.44 2.74
CA PHE A 141 -12.55 -12.57 3.30
C PHE A 141 -13.58 -12.53 2.17
N LYS A 142 -14.62 -13.36 2.28
CA LYS A 142 -15.78 -13.35 1.40
C LYS A 142 -17.05 -13.21 2.22
N ASN A 143 -17.82 -12.14 1.99
CA ASN A 143 -19.02 -11.81 2.76
C ASN A 143 -18.78 -11.84 4.29
N GLY A 144 -17.68 -11.23 4.75
CA GLY A 144 -17.31 -11.14 6.16
C GLY A 144 -16.76 -12.43 6.78
N LYS A 145 -16.48 -13.47 5.98
CA LYS A 145 -15.92 -14.75 6.46
C LYS A 145 -14.55 -15.02 5.86
N GLU A 146 -13.61 -15.46 6.68
CA GLU A 146 -12.28 -15.89 6.21
C GLU A 146 -12.40 -16.97 5.13
N VAL A 147 -11.63 -16.83 4.07
CA VAL A 147 -11.47 -17.87 3.05
C VAL A 147 -10.48 -18.89 3.59
N GLN A 148 -11.01 -19.96 4.20
CA GLN A 148 -10.22 -20.94 4.95
C GLN A 148 -9.03 -21.50 4.15
N GLY A 149 -9.20 -21.75 2.84
CA GLY A 149 -8.09 -22.23 2.00
C GLY A 149 -6.90 -21.28 1.94
N ILE A 150 -7.11 -19.96 1.98
CA ILE A 150 -6.02 -18.97 2.06
C ILE A 150 -5.37 -19.02 3.44
N VAL A 151 -6.18 -19.09 4.51
CA VAL A 151 -5.68 -19.20 5.89
C VAL A 151 -4.84 -20.46 6.08
N ASP A 152 -5.25 -21.60 5.51
CA ASP A 152 -4.52 -22.86 5.57
C ASP A 152 -3.17 -22.76 4.83
N ILE A 153 -3.15 -22.14 3.65
CA ILE A 153 -1.92 -21.88 2.89
C ILE A 153 -0.97 -20.98 3.69
N LEU A 154 -1.47 -19.88 4.26
CA LEU A 154 -0.68 -18.98 5.11
C LEU A 154 -0.09 -19.73 6.30
N THR A 155 -0.94 -20.41 7.06
CA THR A 155 -0.54 -21.14 8.27
C THR A 155 0.53 -22.18 7.99
N ARG A 156 0.48 -22.82 6.81
CA ARG A 156 1.44 -23.87 6.45
C ARG A 156 2.80 -23.35 6.01
N ASN A 157 2.85 -22.17 5.42
CA ASN A 157 4.06 -21.64 4.78
C ASN A 157 4.77 -20.56 5.61
N ILE A 158 4.20 -20.13 6.73
CA ILE A 158 4.73 -19.07 7.59
C ILE A 158 5.30 -19.66 8.87
N ARG A 159 6.44 -19.13 9.33
CA ARG A 159 7.17 -19.65 10.50
C ARG A 159 6.51 -19.33 11.85
N ILE A 160 5.77 -18.22 11.91
CA ILE A 160 5.12 -17.67 13.11
C ILE A 160 3.62 -17.44 12.90
N PRO A 161 2.85 -18.50 12.56
CA PRO A 161 1.49 -18.35 12.06
C PRO A 161 0.52 -17.73 13.05
N GLU A 162 0.64 -17.99 14.36
CA GLU A 162 -0.25 -17.38 15.36
C GLU A 162 -0.14 -15.85 15.41
N MET A 163 1.09 -15.32 15.31
CA MET A 163 1.34 -13.89 15.28
C MET A 163 0.80 -13.28 13.99
N ILE A 164 1.15 -13.87 12.84
CA ILE A 164 0.76 -13.35 11.53
C ILE A 164 -0.74 -13.42 11.30
N LEU A 165 -1.43 -14.50 11.70
CA LEU A 165 -2.89 -14.55 11.64
C LEU A 165 -3.53 -13.53 12.59
N GLY A 166 -2.88 -13.22 13.71
CA GLY A 166 -3.29 -12.14 14.59
C GLY A 166 -3.21 -10.77 13.92
N ASP A 167 -2.07 -10.47 13.29
CA ASP A 167 -1.86 -9.22 12.53
C ASP A 167 -2.80 -9.11 11.34
N MET A 168 -2.98 -10.19 10.57
CA MET A 168 -3.92 -10.28 9.46
C MET A 168 -5.36 -9.92 9.89
N ARG A 169 -5.82 -10.49 11.01
CA ARG A 169 -7.16 -10.22 11.54
C ARG A 169 -7.29 -8.81 12.10
N ALA A 170 -6.25 -8.31 12.78
CA ALA A 170 -6.19 -6.93 13.25
C ALA A 170 -6.28 -5.94 12.07
N GLN A 171 -5.54 -6.21 11.01
CA GLN A 171 -5.54 -5.43 9.78
C GLN A 171 -6.94 -5.42 9.13
N ALA A 172 -7.55 -6.60 8.93
CA ALA A 172 -8.91 -6.69 8.37
C ALA A 172 -9.96 -5.98 9.25
N ALA A 173 -9.90 -6.15 10.57
CA ALA A 173 -10.80 -5.49 11.50
C ALA A 173 -10.66 -3.96 11.46
N SER A 174 -9.44 -3.45 11.25
CA SER A 174 -9.20 -2.00 11.12
C SER A 174 -9.88 -1.41 9.89
N LEU A 175 -9.93 -2.14 8.76
CA LEU A 175 -10.65 -1.71 7.57
C LEU A 175 -12.15 -1.56 7.87
N GLN A 176 -12.73 -2.49 8.65
CA GLN A 176 -14.13 -2.41 9.09
C GLN A 176 -14.40 -1.18 9.94
N VAL A 177 -13.45 -0.77 10.80
CA VAL A 177 -13.56 0.48 11.57
C VAL A 177 -13.65 1.69 10.63
N ALA A 178 -12.81 1.74 9.58
CA ALA A 178 -12.88 2.80 8.58
C ALA A 178 -14.23 2.82 7.85
N ALA A 179 -14.69 1.66 7.36
CA ALA A 179 -15.95 1.55 6.63
C ALA A 179 -17.13 2.02 7.47
N ASN A 180 -17.25 1.53 8.71
CA ASN A 180 -18.29 1.98 9.63
C ASN A 180 -18.27 3.49 9.84
N ARG A 181 -17.07 4.08 9.94
CA ARG A 181 -16.94 5.53 10.11
C ARG A 181 -17.34 6.31 8.86
N ILE A 182 -17.04 5.79 7.67
CA ILE A 182 -17.44 6.40 6.39
C ILE A 182 -18.97 6.33 6.21
N THR A 183 -19.58 5.18 6.52
CA THR A 183 -21.05 5.03 6.51
C THR A 183 -21.71 6.03 7.45
N GLN A 184 -21.20 6.20 8.68
CA GLN A 184 -21.70 7.22 9.62
C GLN A 184 -21.59 8.66 9.09
N ILE A 185 -20.55 8.96 8.30
CA ILE A 185 -20.39 10.27 7.67
C ILE A 185 -21.47 10.45 6.59
N CYS A 186 -21.70 9.43 5.76
CA CYS A 186 -22.74 9.43 4.74
C CYS A 186 -24.14 9.56 5.36
N ASP A 187 -24.43 8.83 6.44
CA ASP A 187 -25.71 8.93 7.15
C ASP A 187 -25.99 10.33 7.70
N LYS A 188 -24.93 11.04 8.11
CA LYS A 188 -25.06 12.38 8.71
C LYS A 188 -25.20 13.48 7.66
N TYR A 189 -24.50 13.37 6.54
CA TYR A 189 -24.36 14.47 5.57
C TYR A 189 -25.01 14.19 4.20
N GLY A 190 -25.41 12.94 3.94
CA GLY A 190 -25.86 12.46 2.64
C GLY A 190 -24.70 12.10 1.72
N LEU A 191 -24.88 11.07 0.89
CA LEU A 191 -23.86 10.58 -0.04
C LEU A 191 -23.42 11.67 -1.03
N ASP A 192 -24.37 12.35 -1.68
CA ASP A 192 -24.07 13.38 -2.69
C ASP A 192 -23.18 14.49 -2.13
N THR A 193 -23.50 14.99 -0.95
CA THR A 193 -22.69 16.01 -0.25
C THR A 193 -21.27 15.52 0.02
N VAL A 194 -21.12 14.25 0.43
CA VAL A 194 -19.81 13.66 0.72
C VAL A 194 -18.98 13.54 -0.56
N LEU A 195 -19.58 13.05 -1.65
CA LEU A 195 -18.90 12.92 -2.94
C LEU A 195 -18.51 14.28 -3.52
N GLU A 196 -19.38 15.29 -3.45
CA GLU A 196 -19.07 16.65 -3.87
C GLU A 196 -17.91 17.24 -3.05
N SER A 197 -17.91 17.02 -1.72
CA SER A 197 -16.83 17.49 -0.85
C SER A 197 -15.48 16.87 -1.21
N ILE A 198 -15.46 15.62 -1.67
CA ILE A 198 -14.26 14.93 -2.13
C ILE A 198 -13.71 15.57 -3.41
N GLU A 199 -14.56 15.89 -4.39
CA GLU A 199 -14.09 16.57 -5.61
C GLU A 199 -13.49 17.94 -5.28
N ILE A 200 -14.14 18.71 -4.42
CA ILE A 200 -13.64 20.02 -3.99
C ILE A 200 -12.29 19.87 -3.29
N TYR A 201 -12.18 18.92 -2.37
CA TYR A 201 -10.95 18.70 -1.59
C TYR A 201 -9.77 18.26 -2.47
N LEU A 202 -10.01 17.35 -3.43
CA LEU A 202 -8.97 16.90 -4.35
C LEU A 202 -8.51 18.01 -5.30
N GLU A 203 -9.44 18.83 -5.80
CA GLU A 203 -9.08 19.98 -6.64
C GLU A 203 -8.31 21.03 -5.84
N GLN A 204 -8.71 21.31 -4.59
CA GLN A 204 -7.97 22.20 -3.69
C GLN A 204 -6.54 21.71 -3.47
N GLY A 205 -6.34 20.42 -3.12
CA GLY A 205 -5.01 19.86 -2.92
C GLY A 205 -4.13 19.94 -4.17
N LYS A 206 -4.72 19.77 -5.36
CA LYS A 206 -4.00 19.97 -6.63
C LYS A 206 -3.57 21.43 -6.81
N GLN A 207 -4.45 22.39 -6.54
CA GLN A 207 -4.12 23.82 -6.67
C GLN A 207 -3.02 24.23 -5.67
N GLU A 208 -3.11 23.76 -4.42
CA GLU A 208 -2.09 24.00 -3.39
C GLU A 208 -0.73 23.43 -3.84
N ALA A 209 -0.69 22.20 -4.36
CA ALA A 209 0.55 21.60 -4.87
C ALA A 209 1.15 22.41 -6.05
N LEU A 210 0.31 22.90 -6.96
CA LEU A 210 0.75 23.75 -8.08
C LEU A 210 1.20 25.13 -7.63
N GLU A 211 0.62 25.69 -6.57
CA GLU A 211 1.06 26.95 -5.97
C GLU A 211 2.42 26.81 -5.31
N GLU A 212 2.64 25.74 -4.53
CA GLU A 212 3.94 25.43 -3.94
C GLU A 212 5.01 25.18 -5.00
N LEU A 213 4.66 24.50 -6.10
CA LEU A 213 5.56 24.27 -7.23
C LEU A 213 6.08 25.59 -7.84
N LYS A 214 5.26 26.65 -7.89
CA LYS A 214 5.70 27.97 -8.39
C LYS A 214 6.82 28.57 -7.54
N GLY A 215 6.86 28.27 -6.24
CA GLY A 215 7.89 28.74 -5.31
C GLY A 215 9.23 28.01 -5.43
N LEU A 216 9.27 26.84 -6.08
CA LEU A 216 10.49 26.04 -6.22
C LEU A 216 11.48 26.65 -7.24
N PRO A 217 12.80 26.46 -7.04
CA PRO A 217 13.81 26.95 -7.97
C PRO A 217 13.68 26.25 -9.33
N LYS A 218 13.58 27.05 -10.40
CA LYS A 218 13.42 26.53 -11.77
C LYS A 218 14.76 26.09 -12.34
N GLY A 219 14.74 25.01 -13.11
CA GLY A 219 15.91 24.49 -13.78
C GLY A 219 16.05 22.98 -13.70
N GLU A 220 17.23 22.50 -14.04
CA GLU A 220 17.59 21.08 -14.00
C GLU A 220 18.61 20.82 -12.90
N PHE A 221 18.33 19.79 -12.10
CA PHE A 221 19.15 19.36 -10.98
C PHE A 221 19.48 17.89 -11.16
N THR A 222 20.73 17.51 -10.91
CA THR A 222 21.17 16.11 -11.05
C THR A 222 21.82 15.63 -9.79
N ALA A 223 21.48 14.41 -9.36
CA ALA A 223 22.16 13.69 -8.30
C ALA A 223 22.46 12.27 -8.75
N GLN A 224 23.53 11.70 -8.21
CA GLN A 224 23.84 10.28 -8.38
C GLN A 224 24.49 9.73 -7.11
N GLU A 225 24.12 8.52 -6.75
CA GLU A 225 24.67 7.78 -5.63
C GLU A 225 24.87 6.31 -6.01
N TYR A 226 25.63 5.59 -5.19
CA TYR A 226 25.90 4.18 -5.40
C TYR A 226 25.47 3.38 -4.16
N ILE A 227 24.78 2.28 -4.39
CA ILE A 227 24.56 1.21 -3.40
C ILE A 227 25.76 0.26 -3.47
N ASP A 228 26.26 -0.21 -2.33
CA ASP A 228 27.52 -0.98 -2.24
C ASP A 228 27.57 -2.20 -3.18
N ASP A 229 26.56 -3.06 -3.17
CA ASP A 229 26.35 -4.17 -4.10
C ASP A 229 24.88 -4.65 -4.06
N ASP A 230 24.57 -5.77 -4.74
CA ASP A 230 23.23 -6.35 -4.77
C ASP A 230 22.93 -7.46 -3.75
N GLY A 231 23.77 -7.63 -2.73
CA GLY A 231 23.68 -8.71 -1.75
C GLY A 231 24.39 -10.00 -2.19
N LEU A 232 24.82 -10.09 -3.46
CA LEU A 232 25.58 -11.23 -3.99
C LEU A 232 27.07 -10.91 -4.18
N GLY A 233 27.49 -9.72 -3.74
CA GLY A 233 28.79 -9.12 -4.07
C GLY A 233 28.84 -8.60 -5.50
N GLY A 234 29.76 -7.69 -5.79
CA GLY A 234 29.97 -7.19 -7.15
C GLY A 234 30.34 -5.72 -7.20
N ASP A 235 30.06 -5.11 -8.35
CA ASP A 235 30.25 -3.68 -8.55
C ASP A 235 29.07 -2.91 -7.92
N PRO A 236 29.31 -1.69 -7.39
CA PRO A 236 28.26 -0.84 -6.84
C PRO A 236 27.15 -0.52 -7.85
N VAL A 237 25.91 -0.43 -7.35
CA VAL A 237 24.72 -0.14 -8.16
C VAL A 237 24.47 1.35 -8.20
N LEU A 238 24.61 1.94 -9.39
CA LEU A 238 24.36 3.36 -9.62
C LEU A 238 22.87 3.69 -9.57
N VAL A 239 22.48 4.66 -8.75
CA VAL A 239 21.19 5.34 -8.81
C VAL A 239 21.43 6.77 -9.29
N LYS A 240 20.78 7.16 -10.38
CA LYS A 240 20.93 8.49 -10.97
C LYS A 240 19.56 9.11 -11.20
N VAL A 241 19.42 10.37 -10.78
CA VAL A 241 18.19 11.14 -10.97
C VAL A 241 18.50 12.51 -11.55
N LYS A 242 17.68 12.92 -12.51
CA LYS A 242 17.59 14.29 -13.01
C LYS A 242 16.20 14.81 -12.67
N VAL A 243 16.15 15.92 -11.93
CA VAL A 243 14.92 16.61 -11.59
C VAL A 243 14.83 17.88 -12.44
N THR A 244 13.76 18.03 -13.23
CA THR A 244 13.47 19.24 -14.00
C THR A 244 12.26 19.93 -13.38
N ILE A 245 12.43 21.19 -12.97
CA ILE A 245 11.38 22.00 -12.34
C ILE A 245 11.04 23.16 -13.28
N THR A 246 9.82 23.17 -13.81
CA THR A 246 9.24 24.26 -14.61
C THR A 246 8.21 25.04 -13.78
N ASP A 247 7.50 25.98 -14.40
CA ASP A 247 6.43 26.73 -13.73
C ASP A 247 5.22 25.85 -13.36
N ASP A 248 5.03 24.73 -14.06
CA ASP A 248 3.85 23.86 -14.01
C ASP A 248 4.15 22.36 -13.88
N GLU A 249 5.42 21.94 -13.98
CA GLU A 249 5.84 20.53 -13.91
C GLU A 249 7.01 20.30 -12.94
N PHE A 250 6.98 19.15 -12.27
CA PHE A 250 8.08 18.58 -11.49
C PHE A 250 8.38 17.19 -12.07
N ILE A 251 9.42 17.09 -12.88
CA ILE A 251 9.74 15.88 -13.64
C ILE A 251 10.92 15.19 -12.97
N VAL A 252 10.75 13.91 -12.62
CA VAL A 252 11.80 13.06 -12.05
C VAL A 252 12.19 12.00 -13.07
N ASP A 253 13.42 12.10 -13.59
CA ASP A 253 13.96 11.25 -14.65
C ASP A 253 15.12 10.39 -14.11
N TYR A 254 14.88 9.08 -14.00
CA TYR A 254 15.86 8.09 -13.57
C TYR A 254 16.71 7.51 -14.71
N THR A 255 16.61 8.07 -15.93
CA THR A 255 17.39 7.60 -17.09
C THR A 255 18.89 7.66 -16.80
N GLY A 256 19.55 6.53 -16.98
CA GLY A 256 20.97 6.36 -16.68
C GLY A 256 21.25 5.78 -15.29
N THR A 257 20.22 5.45 -14.51
CA THR A 257 20.33 4.51 -13.38
C THR A 257 20.81 3.15 -13.88
N GLY A 258 21.49 2.41 -13.01
CA GLY A 258 21.97 1.05 -13.26
C GLY A 258 20.86 0.10 -13.69
N LYS A 259 21.25 -1.04 -14.26
CA LYS A 259 20.28 -2.08 -14.64
C LYS A 259 19.71 -2.74 -13.38
N THR A 260 18.58 -3.42 -13.54
CA THR A 260 18.02 -4.31 -12.51
C THR A 260 19.07 -5.30 -12.03
N CYS A 261 19.10 -5.51 -10.71
CA CYS A 261 20.04 -6.37 -10.02
C CYS A 261 19.59 -7.83 -10.07
N ARG A 262 20.53 -8.77 -9.90
CA ARG A 262 20.15 -10.18 -9.70
C ARG A 262 19.69 -10.40 -8.27
N GLY A 263 20.30 -9.73 -7.30
CA GLY A 263 19.91 -9.77 -5.91
C GLY A 263 18.61 -8.99 -5.58
N PRO A 264 18.15 -9.01 -4.32
CA PRO A 264 16.80 -8.55 -3.92
C PRO A 264 16.65 -7.02 -3.85
N ILE A 265 17.65 -6.24 -4.29
CA ILE A 265 17.62 -4.77 -4.27
C ILE A 265 17.08 -4.20 -5.59
N ASN A 266 15.83 -4.54 -5.91
CA ASN A 266 15.11 -4.01 -7.06
C ASN A 266 13.90 -3.19 -6.59
N ALA A 267 13.70 -2.00 -7.15
CA ALA A 267 12.57 -1.14 -6.82
C ALA A 267 11.54 -1.11 -7.97
N PRO A 268 10.34 -1.69 -7.79
CA PRO A 268 9.24 -1.54 -8.75
C PRO A 268 8.77 -0.10 -8.87
N LEU A 269 8.07 0.21 -9.97
CA LEU A 269 7.64 1.57 -10.30
C LEU A 269 6.79 2.22 -9.19
N SER A 270 5.84 1.50 -8.59
CA SER A 270 5.01 2.04 -7.51
C SER A 270 5.85 2.46 -6.29
N VAL A 271 6.95 1.77 -6.01
CA VAL A 271 7.89 2.14 -4.94
C VAL A 271 8.60 3.44 -5.31
N VAL A 272 9.14 3.52 -6.52
CA VAL A 272 9.84 4.73 -7.01
C VAL A 272 8.94 5.96 -6.99
N ILE A 273 7.66 5.83 -7.38
CA ILE A 273 6.70 6.95 -7.37
C ILE A 273 6.28 7.36 -5.95
N SER A 274 6.29 6.42 -5.00
CA SER A 274 5.82 6.67 -3.63
C SER A 274 6.89 7.26 -2.70
N THR A 275 8.12 7.42 -3.18
CA THR A 275 9.28 7.92 -2.42
C THR A 275 9.50 9.40 -2.69
#